data_AF-A0AAJ2DM11-F1
#
_entry.id   AF-A0AAJ2DM11-F1
#
_cell.length_a   1.000
_cell.length_b   1.000
_cell.length_c   1.000
_cell.angle_alpha   90.00
_cell.angle_beta   90.00
_cell.angle_gamma   90.00
#
_symmetry.space_group_name_H-M   'P 1'
#
loop_
_entity.id
_entity.type
_entity.pdbx_description
1 polymer ?
#
loop_
_entity_poly.entity_id
_entity_poly.type
_entity_poly.pdbx_seq_one_letter_code
_entity_poly.pdbx_strand_id
1 'polypeptide(L)'
;MAKFIYPTDTTRVTSGFRGSRSDHHGVDLAESGYHPIYAAASGKVSRSYFSSSYGECIMIVHTIDGVTWETVYAHMRSGSRTVKEGDYVTQGQTIGVMGSTGQAEGQHLHFELHKGSWNDKKSNAVNPLDYLEKGDGGNTTDPSGNKPLQPEGIGIAVSKYPVGYGVNLFTKPVNGLVRGSIKDKTPYLILAGYWLGGDENMLCLGNEQWVPQKNVDVQWFKAYSKYAPDYGINTYSAPGAPDGSYIDKVKGSVAYDIYSRKDGWMAIDNKRFVEEKHFDIR
;
A
#
# COMPACT_ATOMS: atom_id res chain seq x y z
N MET A 1 -14.87 -6.38 -21.91
CA MET A 1 -13.86 -5.31 -22.07
C MET A 1 -13.01 -5.39 -20.83
N ALA A 2 -11.69 -5.49 -20.95
CA ALA A 2 -10.81 -5.62 -19.79
C ALA A 2 -11.02 -4.41 -18.86
N LYS A 3 -11.18 -4.68 -17.57
CA LYS A 3 -11.39 -3.67 -16.55
C LYS A 3 -10.32 -3.81 -15.48
N PHE A 4 -9.75 -2.68 -15.09
CA PHE A 4 -8.69 -2.59 -14.10
C PHE A 4 -9.16 -1.67 -12.98
N ILE A 5 -8.78 -1.98 -11.73
CA ILE A 5 -8.99 -1.03 -10.63
C ILE A 5 -7.97 0.10 -10.72
N TYR A 6 -8.25 1.22 -10.06
CA TYR A 6 -7.22 2.24 -9.87
C TYR A 6 -5.99 1.65 -9.15
N PRO A 7 -4.76 1.92 -9.63
CA PRO A 7 -3.55 1.31 -9.12
C PRO A 7 -3.04 1.96 -7.82
N THR A 8 -3.79 2.89 -7.25
CA THR A 8 -3.52 3.61 -5.99
C THR A 8 -4.84 4.14 -5.43
N ASP A 9 -4.82 4.63 -4.20
CA ASP A 9 -5.95 5.24 -3.49
C ASP A 9 -6.29 6.69 -3.91
N THR A 10 -5.63 7.23 -4.94
CA THR A 10 -5.95 8.54 -5.53
C THR A 10 -6.37 8.43 -7.00
N THR A 11 -7.34 9.25 -7.40
CA THR A 11 -7.79 9.38 -8.79
C THR A 11 -7.33 10.69 -9.43
N ARG A 12 -6.47 11.48 -8.75
CA ARG A 12 -6.00 12.79 -9.22
C ARG A 12 -4.94 12.64 -10.31
N VAL A 13 -5.36 12.79 -11.56
CA VAL A 13 -4.48 12.79 -12.73
C VAL A 13 -3.80 14.15 -12.86
N THR A 14 -2.47 14.18 -12.79
CA THR A 14 -1.67 15.40 -13.01
C THR A 14 -1.08 15.48 -14.41
N SER A 15 -0.94 14.34 -15.09
CA SER A 15 -0.50 14.26 -16.49
C SER A 15 -1.20 13.12 -17.22
N GLY A 16 -1.78 13.40 -18.39
CA GLY A 16 -2.56 12.45 -19.17
C GLY A 16 -1.75 11.74 -20.26
N PHE A 17 -2.28 10.60 -20.73
CA PHE A 17 -1.69 9.83 -21.84
C PHE A 17 -1.60 10.67 -23.11
N ARG A 18 -0.39 10.84 -23.62
CA ARG A 18 -0.07 11.64 -24.82
C ARG A 18 -0.74 13.02 -24.84
N GLY A 19 -0.92 13.63 -23.66
CA GLY A 19 -1.57 14.93 -23.49
C GLY A 19 -0.64 16.08 -23.81
N SER A 20 -0.24 16.85 -22.79
CA SER A 20 0.76 17.94 -22.93
C SER A 20 2.15 17.43 -23.36
N ARG A 21 2.41 16.15 -23.16
CA ARG A 21 3.63 15.43 -23.54
C ARG A 21 3.26 14.29 -24.48
N SER A 22 3.57 14.43 -25.77
CA SER A 22 3.21 13.43 -26.79
C SER A 22 3.93 12.09 -26.60
N ASP A 23 5.03 12.08 -25.86
CA ASP A 23 5.83 10.92 -25.46
C ASP A 23 5.43 10.36 -24.09
N HIS A 24 4.32 10.82 -23.50
CA HIS A 24 3.82 10.29 -22.24
C HIS A 24 2.94 9.06 -22.49
N HIS A 25 3.50 7.87 -22.22
CA HIS A 25 2.90 6.58 -22.55
C HIS A 25 2.00 5.99 -21.46
N GLY A 26 1.73 6.77 -20.42
CA GLY A 26 0.88 6.38 -19.30
C GLY A 26 0.10 7.57 -18.76
N VAL A 27 -0.29 7.48 -17.50
CA VAL A 27 -0.86 8.59 -16.73
C VAL A 27 -0.10 8.77 -15.44
N ASP A 28 0.01 10.01 -15.00
CA ASP A 28 0.60 10.33 -13.71
C ASP A 28 -0.53 10.60 -12.71
N LEU A 29 -0.60 9.76 -11.68
CA LEU A 29 -1.49 9.92 -10.54
C LEU A 29 -0.67 10.44 -9.37
N ALA A 30 -1.02 11.60 -8.83
CA ALA A 30 -0.20 12.23 -7.81
C ALA A 30 -1.05 12.73 -6.66
N GLU A 31 -0.69 12.34 -5.44
CA GLU A 31 -1.20 12.94 -4.20
C GLU A 31 -0.07 12.98 -3.17
N SER A 32 -0.08 13.99 -2.31
CA SER A 32 0.89 14.09 -1.22
C SER A 32 0.50 13.15 -0.10
N GLY A 33 1.45 12.40 0.45
CA GLY A 33 1.16 11.50 1.56
C GLY A 33 1.69 10.10 1.34
N TYR A 34 1.20 9.16 2.15
CA TYR A 34 1.38 7.74 1.88
C TYR A 34 0.32 7.29 0.88
N HIS A 35 0.75 6.80 -0.28
CA HIS A 35 -0.14 6.24 -1.29
C HIS A 35 0.35 4.84 -1.68
N PRO A 36 -0.32 3.78 -1.21
CA PRO A 36 0.03 2.42 -1.61
C PRO A 36 -0.27 2.21 -3.09
N ILE A 37 0.60 1.45 -3.75
CA ILE A 37 0.40 1.02 -5.13
C ILE A 37 -0.15 -0.40 -5.12
N TYR A 38 -1.24 -0.62 -5.84
CA TYR A 38 -1.93 -1.90 -5.95
C TYR A 38 -1.76 -2.50 -7.35
N ALA A 39 -1.71 -3.83 -7.44
CA ALA A 39 -1.87 -4.51 -8.71
C ALA A 39 -3.27 -4.23 -9.28
N ALA A 40 -3.33 -3.56 -10.43
CA ALA A 40 -4.58 -3.12 -11.07
C ALA A 40 -5.46 -4.30 -11.57
N ALA A 41 -4.84 -5.47 -11.76
CA ALA A 41 -5.50 -6.75 -12.02
C ALA A 41 -4.61 -7.90 -11.54
N SER A 42 -5.18 -9.10 -11.37
CA SER A 42 -4.42 -10.30 -11.06
C SER A 42 -3.49 -10.66 -12.22
N GLY A 43 -2.30 -11.18 -11.93
CA GLY A 43 -1.30 -11.45 -12.96
C GLY A 43 0.00 -12.03 -12.43
N LYS A 44 1.00 -12.07 -13.30
CA LYS A 44 2.36 -12.51 -12.98
C LYS A 44 3.32 -11.34 -13.15
N VAL A 45 4.14 -11.07 -12.14
CA VAL A 45 5.18 -10.05 -12.19
C VAL A 45 6.21 -10.42 -13.26
N SER A 46 6.28 -9.64 -14.33
CA SER A 46 7.24 -9.83 -15.41
C SER A 46 8.58 -9.17 -15.12
N ARG A 47 8.58 -8.06 -14.37
CA ARG A 47 9.79 -7.35 -13.92
C ARG A 47 9.56 -6.67 -12.58
N SER A 48 10.60 -6.61 -11.76
CA SER A 48 10.63 -5.84 -10.51
C SER A 48 12.07 -5.39 -10.24
N TYR A 49 12.39 -4.13 -10.59
CA TYR A 49 13.79 -3.67 -10.65
C TYR A 49 13.89 -2.15 -10.59
N PHE A 50 15.13 -1.65 -10.46
CA PHE A 50 15.45 -0.23 -10.60
C PHE A 50 15.83 0.08 -12.05
N SER A 51 15.08 0.97 -12.70
CA SER A 51 15.35 1.55 -14.01
C SER A 51 15.89 2.97 -13.88
N SER A 52 16.81 3.38 -14.74
CA SER A 52 17.30 4.76 -14.75
C SER A 52 16.20 5.78 -15.08
N SER A 53 15.21 5.41 -15.90
CA SER A 53 14.09 6.28 -16.27
C SER A 53 12.91 6.11 -15.31
N TYR A 54 12.36 4.90 -15.22
CA TYR A 54 11.19 4.62 -14.37
C TYR A 54 11.49 4.62 -12.87
N GLY A 55 12.75 4.64 -12.45
CA GLY A 55 13.12 4.45 -11.05
C GLY A 55 12.81 3.04 -10.57
N GLU A 56 12.42 2.91 -9.32
CA GLU A 56 11.90 1.66 -8.79
C GLU A 56 10.57 1.35 -9.47
N CYS A 57 10.50 0.25 -10.22
CA CYS A 57 9.30 -0.11 -10.96
C CYS A 57 8.96 -1.60 -10.89
N ILE A 58 7.69 -1.89 -11.16
CA ILE A 58 7.13 -3.23 -11.29
C ILE A 58 6.36 -3.27 -12.61
N MET A 59 6.45 -4.40 -13.31
CA MET A 59 5.62 -4.71 -14.47
C MET A 59 4.88 -6.02 -14.23
N ILE A 60 3.60 -6.07 -14.58
CA ILE A 60 2.74 -7.24 -14.36
C ILE A 60 2.03 -7.61 -15.65
N VAL A 61 2.19 -8.87 -16.07
CA VAL A 61 1.46 -9.46 -17.19
C VAL A 61 0.15 -10.04 -16.69
N HIS A 62 -0.92 -9.74 -17.41
CA HIS A 62 -2.28 -10.19 -17.14
C HIS A 62 -2.83 -10.94 -18.36
N THR A 63 -3.71 -11.90 -18.11
CA THR A 63 -4.56 -12.50 -19.15
C THR A 63 -6.01 -12.24 -18.77
N ILE A 64 -6.69 -11.37 -19.52
CA ILE A 64 -8.06 -10.94 -19.25
C ILE A 64 -8.87 -11.15 -20.53
N ASP A 65 -9.97 -11.91 -20.44
CA ASP A 65 -10.81 -12.27 -21.59
C ASP A 65 -10.00 -12.91 -22.75
N GLY A 66 -8.98 -13.71 -22.42
CA GLY A 66 -8.08 -14.33 -23.40
C GLY A 66 -7.09 -13.37 -24.10
N VAL A 67 -7.04 -12.11 -23.67
CA VAL A 67 -6.12 -11.10 -24.20
C VAL A 67 -5.00 -10.85 -23.20
N THR A 68 -3.77 -10.82 -23.68
CA THR A 68 -2.61 -10.41 -22.88
C THR A 68 -2.60 -8.90 -22.68
N TRP A 69 -2.38 -8.47 -21.44
CA TRP A 69 -2.13 -7.08 -21.08
C TRP A 69 -0.88 -7.01 -20.22
N GLU A 70 -0.24 -5.85 -20.19
CA GLU A 70 0.85 -5.60 -19.27
C GLU A 70 0.70 -4.20 -18.67
N THR A 71 0.83 -4.13 -17.35
CA THR A 71 0.79 -2.86 -16.61
C THR A 71 2.18 -2.50 -16.12
N VAL A 72 2.51 -1.21 -16.13
CA VAL A 72 3.76 -0.67 -15.59
C VAL A 72 3.43 0.26 -14.43
N TYR A 73 4.13 0.08 -13.32
CA TYR A 73 4.02 0.91 -12.12
C TYR A 73 5.41 1.47 -11.83
N ALA A 74 5.58 2.76 -12.00
CA ALA A 74 6.88 3.42 -11.96
C ALA A 74 6.97 4.52 -10.89
N HIS A 75 8.19 5.00 -10.69
CA HIS A 75 8.57 6.01 -9.71
C HIS A 75 8.25 5.60 -8.27
N MET A 76 8.23 4.29 -7.99
CA MET A 76 7.98 3.81 -6.63
C MET A 76 9.05 4.33 -5.67
N ARG A 77 8.72 4.36 -4.39
CA ARG A 77 9.69 4.71 -3.37
C ARG A 77 10.82 3.67 -3.31
N SER A 78 12.05 4.13 -3.09
CA SER A 78 13.22 3.26 -2.87
C SER A 78 12.96 2.20 -1.80
N GLY A 79 13.18 0.93 -2.16
CA GLY A 79 13.02 -0.21 -1.27
C GLY A 79 11.56 -0.56 -0.90
N SER A 80 10.56 0.07 -1.53
CA SER A 80 9.14 -0.15 -1.20
C SER A 80 8.47 -1.31 -1.94
N ARG A 81 9.10 -1.82 -3.01
CA ARG A 81 8.57 -2.97 -3.75
C ARG A 81 8.42 -4.18 -2.84
N THR A 82 7.26 -4.83 -2.91
CA THR A 82 6.93 -6.00 -2.06
C THR A 82 6.96 -7.31 -2.84
N VAL A 83 7.10 -7.27 -4.16
CA VAL A 83 7.09 -8.43 -5.06
C VAL A 83 8.31 -8.46 -5.97
N LYS A 84 8.69 -9.64 -6.45
CA LYS A 84 9.81 -9.88 -7.37
C LYS A 84 9.33 -10.51 -8.67
N GLU A 85 10.19 -10.50 -9.69
CA GLU A 85 9.93 -11.18 -10.96
C GLU A 85 9.56 -12.66 -10.74
N GLY A 86 8.51 -13.11 -11.41
CA GLY A 86 7.98 -14.47 -11.31
C GLY A 86 6.84 -14.64 -10.31
N ASP A 87 6.66 -13.73 -9.36
CA ASP A 87 5.58 -13.81 -8.37
C ASP A 87 4.20 -13.67 -9.05
N TYR A 88 3.20 -14.37 -8.50
CA TYR A 88 1.80 -14.14 -8.84
C TYR A 88 1.19 -13.16 -7.86
N VAL A 89 0.37 -12.24 -8.38
CA VAL A 89 -0.34 -11.24 -7.58
C VAL A 89 -1.83 -11.28 -7.87
N THR A 90 -2.64 -10.93 -6.87
CA THR A 90 -4.09 -10.73 -7.04
C THR A 90 -4.41 -9.25 -7.24
N GLN A 91 -5.50 -8.95 -7.96
CA GLN A 91 -6.03 -7.59 -8.06
C GLN A 91 -6.20 -6.98 -6.66
N GLY A 92 -5.76 -5.73 -6.48
CA GLY A 92 -5.81 -5.02 -5.19
C GLY A 92 -4.67 -5.34 -4.22
N GLN A 93 -3.80 -6.31 -4.53
CA GLN A 93 -2.62 -6.58 -3.70
C GLN A 93 -1.65 -5.39 -3.72
N THR A 94 -1.19 -4.96 -2.55
CA THR A 94 -0.16 -3.93 -2.43
C THR A 94 1.19 -4.45 -2.97
N ILE A 95 1.72 -3.77 -3.99
CA ILE A 95 2.96 -4.12 -4.68
C ILE A 95 4.10 -3.12 -4.44
N GLY A 96 3.78 -1.93 -3.91
CA GLY A 96 4.76 -0.90 -3.61
C GLY A 96 4.13 0.34 -2.99
N VAL A 97 4.90 1.42 -2.92
CA VAL A 97 4.46 2.72 -2.42
C VAL A 97 4.84 3.80 -3.41
N MET A 98 3.94 4.74 -3.67
CA MET A 98 4.20 5.91 -4.51
C MET A 98 5.43 6.66 -4.00
N GLY A 99 6.27 7.11 -4.94
CA GLY A 99 7.52 7.80 -4.62
C GLY A 99 7.91 8.76 -5.71
N SER A 100 9.22 9.04 -5.80
CA SER A 100 9.81 9.98 -6.74
C SER A 100 11.19 9.52 -7.23
N THR A 101 11.35 8.22 -7.46
CA THR A 101 12.63 7.67 -7.96
C THR A 101 12.70 7.71 -9.49
N GLY A 102 13.91 7.67 -10.05
CA GLY A 102 14.12 7.78 -11.49
C GLY A 102 13.93 9.21 -12.00
N GLN A 103 13.40 9.36 -13.20
CA GLN A 103 13.10 10.66 -13.82
C GLN A 103 11.74 11.19 -13.35
N ALA A 104 11.67 11.56 -12.07
CA ALA A 104 10.49 12.13 -11.43
C ALA A 104 10.82 13.46 -10.74
N GLU A 105 10.06 14.52 -10.99
CA GLU A 105 10.24 15.85 -10.39
C GLU A 105 9.54 15.98 -9.02
N GLY A 106 8.71 15.02 -8.65
CA GLY A 106 7.97 14.98 -7.39
C GLY A 106 7.20 13.67 -7.24
N GLN A 107 6.55 13.49 -6.09
CA GLN A 107 5.84 12.25 -5.79
C GLN A 107 4.65 12.03 -6.74
N HIS A 108 4.70 10.94 -7.52
CA HIS A 108 3.59 10.47 -8.34
C HIS A 108 3.77 8.98 -8.69
N LEU A 109 2.67 8.34 -9.08
CA LEU A 109 2.68 7.05 -9.76
C LEU A 109 2.55 7.30 -11.25
N HIS A 110 3.58 6.95 -12.01
CA HIS A 110 3.46 6.78 -13.45
C HIS A 110 2.93 5.38 -13.76
N PHE A 111 1.73 5.31 -14.34
CA PHE A 111 1.04 4.08 -14.66
C PHE A 111 0.85 3.93 -16.17
N GLU A 112 1.43 2.89 -16.76
CA GLU A 112 1.21 2.54 -18.18
C GLU A 112 0.33 1.29 -18.30
N LEU A 113 -0.48 1.25 -19.36
CA LEU A 113 -1.26 0.08 -19.74
C LEU A 113 -0.95 -0.29 -21.19
N HIS A 114 -0.57 -1.54 -21.40
CA HIS A 114 -0.21 -2.08 -22.71
C HIS A 114 -1.15 -3.21 -23.11
N LYS A 115 -1.65 -3.16 -24.34
CA LYS A 115 -2.39 -4.27 -24.95
C LYS A 115 -1.40 -5.23 -25.62
N GLY A 116 -1.09 -6.34 -24.97
CA GLY A 116 0.07 -7.19 -25.24
C GLY A 116 1.26 -6.83 -24.34
N SER A 117 2.40 -7.47 -24.57
CA SER A 117 3.60 -7.23 -23.76
C SER A 117 4.19 -5.84 -23.95
N TRP A 118 4.71 -5.28 -22.87
CA TRP A 118 5.49 -4.05 -22.86
C TRP A 118 6.68 -4.17 -23.82
N ASN A 119 6.97 -3.10 -24.55
CA ASN A 119 8.11 -3.02 -25.45
C ASN A 119 8.71 -1.61 -25.42
N ASP A 120 9.99 -1.47 -25.76
CA ASP A 120 10.72 -0.19 -25.67
C ASP A 120 10.10 0.92 -26.53
N LYS A 121 9.44 0.56 -27.64
CA LYS A 121 8.74 1.52 -28.52
C LYS A 121 7.41 1.98 -27.93
N LYS A 122 6.90 1.28 -26.91
CA LYS A 122 5.61 1.49 -26.26
C LYS A 122 4.48 1.64 -27.29
N SER A 123 4.59 0.90 -28.40
CA SER A 123 3.73 1.03 -29.57
C SER A 123 2.30 0.54 -29.30
N ASN A 124 2.16 -0.33 -28.29
CA ASN A 124 0.92 -0.90 -27.82
C ASN A 124 0.41 -0.28 -26.51
N ALA A 125 1.01 0.83 -26.06
CA ALA A 125 0.49 1.59 -24.94
C ALA A 125 -0.86 2.20 -25.32
N VAL A 126 -1.84 2.06 -24.43
CA VAL A 126 -3.19 2.63 -24.56
C VAL A 126 -3.43 3.61 -23.42
N ASN A 127 -4.40 4.51 -23.58
CA ASN A 127 -4.79 5.41 -22.50
C ASN A 127 -5.36 4.60 -21.32
N PRO A 128 -4.70 4.56 -20.15
CA PRO A 128 -5.17 3.78 -19.02
C PRO A 128 -6.56 4.22 -18.53
N LEU A 129 -6.90 5.51 -18.63
CA LEU A 129 -8.18 6.05 -18.14
C LEU A 129 -9.40 5.49 -18.90
N ASP A 130 -9.20 4.92 -20.09
CA ASP A 130 -10.28 4.27 -20.84
C ASP A 130 -10.64 2.89 -20.26
N TYR A 131 -9.77 2.31 -19.42
CA TYR A 131 -9.87 0.94 -18.88
C TYR A 131 -9.91 0.88 -17.35
N LEU A 132 -9.56 1.98 -16.67
CA LEU A 132 -9.69 2.10 -15.22
C LEU A 132 -11.17 2.27 -14.86
N GLU A 133 -11.68 1.37 -14.02
CA GLU A 133 -13.01 1.55 -13.43
C GLU A 133 -12.99 2.84 -12.60
N LYS A 134 -14.03 3.69 -12.74
CA LYS A 134 -14.19 4.87 -11.87
C LYS A 134 -14.34 4.38 -10.43
N GLY A 135 -13.24 4.33 -9.70
CA GLY A 135 -13.24 4.26 -8.25
C GLY A 135 -13.93 5.51 -7.72
N ASP A 136 -14.82 5.34 -6.75
CA ASP A 136 -15.72 6.34 -6.17
C ASP A 136 -15.04 7.42 -5.32
N GLY A 137 -13.74 7.69 -5.52
CA GLY A 137 -13.06 8.84 -4.96
C GLY A 137 -13.30 9.02 -3.45
N GLY A 138 -13.13 7.95 -2.66
CA GLY A 138 -13.18 8.02 -1.20
C GLY A 138 -14.54 8.35 -0.58
N ASN A 139 -15.66 8.33 -1.32
CA ASN A 139 -16.97 8.63 -0.74
C ASN A 139 -17.79 7.36 -0.38
N THR A 140 -17.58 6.96 0.87
CA THR A 140 -18.24 6.00 1.81
C THR A 140 -19.52 5.19 1.51
N THR A 141 -20.11 5.12 0.32
CA THR A 141 -21.42 4.43 0.13
C THR A 141 -21.50 3.37 -0.98
N ASP A 142 -20.40 2.76 -1.41
CA ASP A 142 -20.47 1.61 -2.35
C ASP A 142 -20.51 0.23 -1.63
N PRO A 143 -21.59 -0.56 -1.80
CA PRO A 143 -21.71 -1.92 -1.29
C PRO A 143 -21.05 -3.00 -2.18
N SER A 144 -20.36 -2.64 -3.26
CA SER A 144 -19.81 -3.60 -4.26
C SER A 144 -18.60 -4.43 -3.80
N GLY A 145 -17.99 -4.13 -2.66
CA GLY A 145 -16.85 -4.89 -2.15
C GLY A 145 -15.54 -4.72 -2.94
N ASN A 146 -15.51 -3.88 -3.97
CA ASN A 146 -14.33 -3.56 -4.79
C ASN A 146 -13.52 -2.37 -4.25
N LYS A 147 -13.49 -2.17 -2.93
CA LYS A 147 -12.62 -1.16 -2.32
C LYS A 147 -11.16 -1.58 -2.54
N PRO A 148 -10.25 -0.67 -2.92
CA PRO A 148 -8.82 -0.88 -2.70
C PRO A 148 -8.65 -1.16 -1.20
N LEU A 149 -8.18 -2.36 -0.86
CA LEU A 149 -7.97 -2.74 0.53
C LEU A 149 -7.06 -1.68 1.15
N GLN A 150 -7.52 -1.04 2.23
CA GLN A 150 -6.65 -0.22 3.06
C GLN A 150 -5.37 -1.02 3.31
N PRO A 151 -4.19 -0.45 2.99
CA PRO A 151 -2.94 -1.19 3.00
C PRO A 151 -2.77 -1.87 4.36
N GLU A 152 -2.33 -3.13 4.36
CA GLU A 152 -2.26 -3.97 5.56
C GLU A 152 -1.15 -3.48 6.49
N GLY A 153 -1.51 -2.52 7.33
CA GLY A 153 -0.66 -1.91 8.35
C GLY A 153 -1.50 -1.20 9.40
N ILE A 154 -0.83 -0.59 10.38
CA ILE A 154 -1.44 -0.05 11.60
C ILE A 154 -1.42 1.48 11.66
N GLY A 155 -0.77 2.13 10.70
CA GLY A 155 -0.71 3.59 10.61
C GLY A 155 0.36 4.06 9.63
N ILE A 156 0.53 5.37 9.54
CA ILE A 156 1.52 6.03 8.69
C ILE A 156 2.53 6.77 9.57
N ALA A 157 3.83 6.52 9.33
CA ALA A 157 4.94 7.22 9.96
C ALA A 157 5.57 8.23 8.98
N VAL A 158 5.79 9.47 9.44
CA VAL A 158 6.51 10.51 8.72
C VAL A 158 7.67 10.99 9.58
N SER A 159 8.86 11.22 8.99
CA SER A 159 9.98 11.79 9.74
C SER A 159 9.59 13.10 10.41
N LYS A 160 9.86 13.26 11.72
CA LYS A 160 9.66 14.54 12.44
C LYS A 160 10.60 15.63 11.95
N TYR A 161 11.78 15.23 11.48
CA TYR A 161 12.87 16.15 11.20
C TYR A 161 12.76 16.77 9.80
N PRO A 162 13.36 17.95 9.56
CA PRO A 162 13.43 18.56 8.23
C PRO A 162 14.07 17.65 7.19
N VAL A 163 13.74 17.88 5.91
CA VAL A 163 14.39 17.20 4.78
C VAL A 163 15.91 17.41 4.85
N GLY A 164 16.66 16.33 4.59
CA GLY A 164 18.11 16.25 4.73
C GLY A 164 18.59 15.67 6.07
N TYR A 165 17.77 15.74 7.12
CA TYR A 165 18.11 15.17 8.42
C TYR A 165 17.82 13.67 8.45
N GLY A 166 18.83 12.86 8.79
CA GLY A 166 18.74 11.40 8.76
C GLY A 166 18.13 10.81 10.04
N VAL A 167 17.02 10.09 9.89
CA VAL A 167 16.47 9.19 10.92
C VAL A 167 16.94 7.77 10.63
N ASN A 168 17.73 7.18 11.53
CA ASN A 168 18.26 5.84 11.35
C ASN A 168 17.16 4.77 11.27
N LEU A 169 17.33 3.84 10.34
CA LEU A 169 16.56 2.61 10.20
C LEU A 169 17.40 1.43 10.68
N PHE A 170 16.81 0.53 11.44
CA PHE A 170 17.47 -0.61 12.07
C PHE A 170 16.95 -1.93 11.51
N THR A 171 17.82 -2.95 11.44
CA THR A 171 17.46 -4.29 10.93
C THR A 171 16.45 -5.05 11.80
N LYS A 172 16.36 -4.70 13.09
CA LYS A 172 15.47 -5.32 14.09
C LYS A 172 15.22 -4.34 15.24
N PRO A 173 14.15 -4.50 16.03
CA PRO A 173 13.76 -3.50 17.02
C PRO A 173 14.71 -3.44 18.23
N VAL A 174 15.38 -4.54 18.57
CA VAL A 174 16.33 -4.63 19.69
C VAL A 174 17.71 -5.03 19.18
N ASN A 175 18.74 -4.25 19.54
CA ASN A 175 20.14 -4.48 19.13
C ASN A 175 20.31 -4.62 17.60
N GLY A 176 19.53 -3.88 16.82
CA GLY A 176 19.60 -3.89 15.36
C GLY A 176 20.78 -3.09 14.82
N LEU A 177 21.30 -3.50 13.67
CA LEU A 177 22.31 -2.74 12.94
C LEU A 177 21.64 -1.63 12.14
N VAL A 178 22.31 -0.49 11.97
CA VAL A 178 21.82 0.58 11.08
C VAL A 178 21.89 0.07 9.64
N ARG A 179 20.74 0.06 8.96
CA ARG A 179 20.60 -0.37 7.56
C ARG A 179 20.47 0.80 6.58
N GLY A 180 20.09 1.97 7.08
CA GLY A 180 19.86 3.15 6.26
C GLY A 180 19.30 4.30 7.08
N SER A 181 18.80 5.32 6.39
CA SER A 181 18.13 6.44 7.03
C SER A 181 17.00 7.02 6.18
N ILE A 182 15.97 7.52 6.85
CA ILE A 182 14.94 8.38 6.26
C ILE A 182 15.51 9.80 6.25
N LYS A 183 15.55 10.45 5.08
CA LYS A 183 16.08 11.81 4.93
C LYS A 183 15.07 12.80 4.37
N ASP A 184 13.84 12.38 4.17
CA ASP A 184 12.79 13.17 3.57
C ASP A 184 11.51 13.09 4.41
N LYS A 185 10.45 13.73 3.92
CA LYS A 185 9.11 13.69 4.52
C LYS A 185 8.22 12.61 3.91
N THR A 186 8.81 11.66 3.19
CA THR A 186 8.05 10.64 2.49
C THR A 186 7.40 9.70 3.51
N PRO A 187 6.06 9.60 3.57
CA PRO A 187 5.37 8.80 4.58
C PRO A 187 5.54 7.30 4.39
N TYR A 188 5.63 6.52 5.47
CA TYR A 188 5.77 5.05 5.47
C TYR A 188 4.57 4.39 6.12
N LEU A 189 4.08 3.29 5.55
CA LEU A 189 3.16 2.40 6.26
C LEU A 189 3.90 1.69 7.38
N ILE A 190 3.28 1.69 8.55
CA ILE A 190 3.71 0.93 9.71
C ILE A 190 3.05 -0.43 9.61
N LEU A 191 3.84 -1.49 9.43
CA LEU A 191 3.33 -2.87 9.34
C LEU A 191 3.08 -3.48 10.72
N ALA A 192 3.91 -3.11 11.69
CA ALA A 192 3.83 -3.62 13.06
C ALA A 192 4.53 -2.68 14.02
N GLY A 193 4.13 -2.71 15.28
CA GLY A 193 4.87 -2.09 16.38
C GLY A 193 5.53 -3.13 17.29
N TYR A 194 6.68 -2.77 17.85
CA TYR A 194 7.33 -3.48 18.92
C TYR A 194 7.33 -2.56 20.15
N TRP A 195 6.52 -2.93 21.13
CA TRP A 195 6.09 -2.04 22.22
C TRP A 195 6.91 -2.30 23.48
N LEU A 196 8.04 -1.60 23.62
CA LEU A 196 8.89 -1.65 24.81
C LEU A 196 8.45 -0.70 25.93
N GLY A 197 7.61 0.29 25.57
CA GLY A 197 7.15 1.34 26.47
C GLY A 197 7.89 2.66 26.27
N GLY A 198 7.16 3.77 26.40
CA GLY A 198 7.70 5.12 26.28
C GLY A 198 8.46 5.36 24.96
N ASP A 199 9.68 5.88 25.10
CA ASP A 199 10.56 6.30 24.00
C ASP A 199 11.32 5.14 23.31
N GLU A 200 11.08 3.90 23.75
CA GLU A 200 11.74 2.69 23.23
C GLU A 200 10.89 1.93 22.21
N ASN A 201 9.65 2.36 21.97
CA ASN A 201 8.81 1.74 20.95
C ASN A 201 9.46 1.83 19.57
N MET A 202 9.40 0.72 18.82
CA MET A 202 9.94 0.62 17.47
C MET A 202 8.83 0.27 16.49
N LEU A 203 8.87 0.85 15.30
CA LEU A 203 7.86 0.68 14.25
C LEU A 203 8.50 0.02 13.04
N CYS A 204 7.92 -1.09 12.58
CA CYS A 204 8.32 -1.79 11.37
C CYS A 204 7.73 -1.09 10.15
N LEU A 205 8.58 -0.67 9.22
CA LEU A 205 8.21 -0.02 7.96
C LEU A 205 8.31 -0.97 6.75
N GLY A 206 8.51 -2.28 7.01
CA GLY A 206 8.74 -3.32 6.01
C GLY A 206 10.22 -3.63 5.77
N ASN A 207 10.51 -4.74 5.08
CA ASN A 207 11.86 -5.12 4.63
C ASN A 207 12.97 -5.01 5.70
N GLU A 208 12.67 -5.45 6.93
CA GLU A 208 13.58 -5.34 8.09
C GLU A 208 14.00 -3.89 8.39
N GLN A 209 13.13 -2.91 8.16
CA GLN A 209 13.38 -1.50 8.46
C GLN A 209 12.56 -1.10 9.68
N TRP A 210 13.24 -0.91 10.81
CA TRP A 210 12.63 -0.49 12.06
C TRP A 210 13.05 0.94 12.40
N VAL A 211 12.09 1.77 12.80
CA VAL A 211 12.33 3.15 13.22
C VAL A 211 11.87 3.35 14.67
N PRO A 212 12.62 4.09 15.51
CA PRO A 212 12.10 4.49 16.82
C PRO A 212 10.87 5.38 16.67
N GLN A 213 9.76 5.03 17.32
CA GLN A 213 8.50 5.77 17.24
C GLN A 213 8.69 7.25 17.59
N LYS A 214 9.56 7.55 18.57
CA LYS A 214 9.83 8.94 18.99
C LYS A 214 10.36 9.84 17.88
N ASN A 215 10.95 9.28 16.83
CA ASN A 215 11.57 10.02 15.71
C ASN A 215 10.61 10.29 14.54
N VAL A 216 9.37 9.79 14.61
CA VAL A 216 8.38 9.92 13.54
C VAL A 216 7.05 10.43 14.08
N ASP A 217 6.40 11.31 13.32
CA ASP A 217 5.00 11.65 13.53
C ASP A 217 4.16 10.48 13.00
N VAL A 218 3.22 10.02 13.80
CA VAL A 218 2.41 8.85 13.46
C VAL A 218 0.94 9.24 13.35
N GLN A 219 0.38 8.96 12.18
CA GLN A 219 -1.06 8.89 11.99
C GLN A 219 -1.49 7.42 12.13
N TRP A 220 -2.05 7.08 13.29
CA TRP A 220 -2.55 5.73 13.53
C TRP A 220 -3.82 5.45 12.74
N PHE A 221 -3.90 4.27 12.14
CA PHE A 221 -5.17 3.77 11.64
C PHE A 221 -6.04 3.32 12.79
N LYS A 222 -7.35 3.46 12.60
CA LYS A 222 -8.37 3.10 13.56
C LYS A 222 -9.35 2.15 12.91
N ALA A 223 -9.75 1.13 13.67
CA ALA A 223 -10.76 0.19 13.25
C ALA A 223 -12.13 0.59 13.78
N TYR A 224 -13.08 0.77 12.88
CA TYR A 224 -14.47 1.10 13.18
C TYR A 224 -15.34 -0.11 12.82
N SER A 225 -16.24 -0.51 13.71
CA SER A 225 -17.17 -1.59 13.38
C SER A 225 -18.07 -1.19 12.21
N LYS A 226 -18.34 -2.14 11.31
CA LYS A 226 -19.35 -2.00 10.25
C LYS A 226 -20.78 -2.17 10.76
N TYR A 227 -20.95 -2.58 12.02
CA TYR A 227 -22.24 -2.93 12.60
C TYR A 227 -22.74 -1.86 13.56
N ALA A 228 -24.04 -1.92 13.86
CA ALA A 228 -24.65 -1.04 14.84
C ALA A 228 -23.96 -1.17 16.22
N PRO A 229 -23.98 -0.11 17.05
CA PRO A 229 -23.38 -0.05 18.38
C PRO A 229 -23.56 -1.29 19.27
N ASP A 230 -24.74 -1.90 19.22
CA ASP A 230 -25.13 -3.03 20.07
C ASP A 230 -24.72 -4.40 19.51
N TYR A 231 -24.17 -4.43 18.30
CA TYR A 231 -23.68 -5.65 17.69
C TYR A 231 -22.29 -5.98 18.24
N GLY A 232 -22.19 -7.11 18.94
CA GLY A 232 -20.93 -7.60 19.49
C GLY A 232 -20.14 -8.42 18.47
N ILE A 233 -18.88 -8.05 18.25
CA ILE A 233 -17.94 -8.81 17.40
C ILE A 233 -17.09 -9.68 18.30
N ASN A 234 -16.98 -10.98 17.98
CA ASN A 234 -16.17 -11.91 18.78
C ASN A 234 -14.69 -11.54 18.73
N THR A 235 -14.02 -11.70 19.87
CA THR A 235 -12.57 -11.63 19.99
C THR A 235 -11.98 -12.99 20.33
N TYR A 236 -10.72 -13.17 19.97
CA TYR A 236 -10.00 -14.44 20.12
C TYR A 236 -8.61 -14.22 20.69
N SER A 237 -8.05 -15.23 21.34
CA SER A 237 -6.70 -15.18 21.95
C SER A 237 -5.55 -15.26 20.96
N ALA A 238 -5.83 -15.65 19.72
CA ALA A 238 -4.88 -15.75 18.61
C ALA A 238 -5.62 -15.56 17.28
N PRO A 239 -4.94 -15.18 16.20
CA PRO A 239 -5.53 -15.14 14.87
C PRO A 239 -5.71 -16.56 14.32
N GLY A 240 -6.80 -16.80 13.60
CA GLY A 240 -7.11 -18.07 12.94
C GLY A 240 -7.87 -19.06 13.84
N ALA A 241 -8.86 -19.75 13.26
CA ALA A 241 -9.44 -20.94 13.87
C ALA A 241 -8.66 -22.19 13.39
N PRO A 242 -8.38 -23.19 14.25
CA PRO A 242 -8.85 -23.35 15.63
C PRO A 242 -7.88 -22.80 16.70
N ASP A 243 -6.80 -22.14 16.30
CA ASP A 243 -5.69 -21.78 17.20
C ASP A 243 -6.05 -20.72 18.25
N GLY A 244 -7.09 -19.91 17.99
CA GLY A 244 -7.64 -18.92 18.92
C GLY A 244 -8.83 -19.43 19.74
N SER A 245 -8.75 -19.29 21.07
CA SER A 245 -9.90 -19.45 21.96
C SER A 245 -10.73 -18.16 22.02
N TYR A 246 -12.05 -18.28 22.06
CA TYR A 246 -12.95 -17.14 22.28
C TYR A 246 -12.63 -16.45 23.61
N ILE A 247 -12.55 -15.12 23.60
CA ILE A 247 -12.33 -14.31 24.82
C ILE A 247 -13.62 -13.59 25.21
N ASP A 248 -14.04 -12.61 24.40
CA ASP A 248 -15.17 -11.73 24.69
C ASP A 248 -15.81 -11.19 23.40
N LYS A 249 -16.67 -10.17 23.54
CA LYS A 249 -17.16 -9.38 22.41
C LYS A 249 -16.77 -7.92 22.58
N VAL A 250 -16.42 -7.30 21.46
CA VAL A 250 -16.19 -5.85 21.36
C VAL A 250 -17.39 -5.14 20.75
N LYS A 251 -17.61 -3.89 21.17
CA LYS A 251 -18.78 -3.08 20.80
C LYS A 251 -18.53 -2.34 19.50
N GLY A 252 -19.57 -2.17 18.69
CA GLY A 252 -19.46 -1.41 17.45
C GLY A 252 -19.34 0.12 17.61
N SER A 253 -19.57 0.63 18.82
CA SER A 253 -19.73 2.07 19.07
C SER A 253 -18.43 2.85 19.26
N VAL A 254 -17.27 2.19 19.31
CA VAL A 254 -15.97 2.83 19.56
C VAL A 254 -14.95 2.45 18.50
N ALA A 255 -14.01 3.36 18.25
CA ALA A 255 -12.86 3.09 17.41
C ALA A 255 -11.83 2.27 18.20
N TYR A 256 -11.26 1.25 17.56
CA TYR A 256 -10.20 0.42 18.14
C TYR A 256 -8.83 0.82 17.60
N ASP A 257 -7.84 0.81 18.48
CA ASP A 257 -6.44 0.81 18.09
C ASP A 257 -6.10 -0.48 17.35
N ILE A 258 -5.08 -0.41 16.48
CA ILE A 258 -4.61 -1.52 15.66
C ILE A 258 -3.16 -1.78 16.05
N TYR A 259 -2.87 -2.96 16.59
CA TYR A 259 -1.54 -3.33 17.06
C TYR A 259 -0.79 -4.18 16.04
N SER A 260 -1.51 -4.96 15.25
CA SER A 260 -1.02 -5.69 14.09
C SER A 260 -2.19 -6.06 13.18
N ARG A 261 -1.89 -6.25 11.89
CA ARG A 261 -2.80 -6.82 10.90
C ARG A 261 -2.05 -7.89 10.11
N LYS A 262 -2.65 -9.06 9.98
CA LYS A 262 -2.08 -10.17 9.23
C LYS A 262 -3.17 -11.15 8.81
N ASP A 263 -3.18 -11.53 7.53
CA ASP A 263 -3.99 -12.63 6.99
C ASP A 263 -5.51 -12.46 7.29
N GLY A 264 -6.00 -11.22 7.25
CA GLY A 264 -7.41 -10.89 7.54
C GLY A 264 -7.77 -10.85 9.04
N TRP A 265 -6.77 -10.92 9.91
CA TRP A 265 -6.91 -10.77 11.36
C TRP A 265 -6.22 -9.51 11.85
N MET A 266 -6.78 -8.96 12.93
CA MET A 266 -6.30 -7.72 13.53
C MET A 266 -6.18 -7.86 15.04
N ALA A 267 -5.03 -7.50 15.61
CA ALA A 267 -4.89 -7.31 17.04
C ALA A 267 -5.40 -5.92 17.44
N ILE A 268 -6.35 -5.87 18.35
CA ILE A 268 -6.91 -4.60 18.88
C ILE A 268 -6.32 -4.21 20.24
N ASP A 269 -5.55 -5.13 20.84
CA ASP A 269 -4.68 -4.94 21.99
C ASP A 269 -3.70 -6.12 22.10
N ASN A 270 -3.04 -6.27 23.24
CA ASN A 270 -2.04 -7.33 23.49
C ASN A 270 -2.62 -8.73 23.76
N LYS A 271 -3.95 -8.89 23.78
CA LYS A 271 -4.62 -10.16 24.13
C LYS A 271 -5.69 -10.58 23.13
N ARG A 272 -6.28 -9.63 22.41
CA ARG A 272 -7.50 -9.85 21.61
C ARG A 272 -7.25 -9.62 20.13
N PHE A 273 -7.65 -10.62 19.37
CA PHE A 273 -7.69 -10.63 17.91
C PHE A 273 -9.13 -10.62 17.42
N VAL A 274 -9.37 -9.96 16.30
CA VAL A 274 -10.67 -9.92 15.61
C VAL A 274 -10.49 -10.19 14.13
N GLU A 275 -11.53 -10.71 13.48
CA GLU A 275 -11.55 -10.80 12.01
C GLU A 275 -11.75 -9.41 11.41
N GLU A 276 -10.81 -8.99 10.58
CA GLU A 276 -10.78 -7.64 10.00
C GLU A 276 -12.00 -7.34 9.12
N LYS A 277 -12.59 -8.36 8.50
CA LYS A 277 -13.77 -8.24 7.62
C LYS A 277 -14.95 -7.48 8.27
N HIS A 278 -15.02 -7.48 9.60
CA HIS A 278 -16.05 -6.82 10.40
C HIS A 278 -15.81 -5.32 10.65
N PHE A 279 -14.69 -4.77 10.19
CA PHE A 279 -14.27 -3.40 10.45
C PHE A 279 -14.00 -2.62 9.16
N ASP A 280 -14.32 -1.33 9.20
CA ASP A 280 -13.78 -0.33 8.29
C ASP A 280 -12.51 0.27 8.93
N ILE A 281 -11.39 0.17 8.23
CA ILE A 281 -10.12 0.76 8.65
C ILE A 281 -9.99 2.16 8.03
N ARG A 282 -9.60 3.16 8.83
CA ARG A 282 -9.44 4.55 8.40
C ARG A 282 -8.25 5.21 9.09
#